data_AF-A0A9E3ENZ0-F1
#
_entry.id   AF-A0A9E3ENZ0-F1
#
_cell.length_a   1.000
_cell.length_b   1.000
_cell.length_c   1.000
_cell.angle_alpha   90.00
_cell.angle_beta   90.00
_cell.angle_gamma   90.00
#
_symmetry.space_group_name_H-M   'P 1'
#
loop_
_entity.id
_entity.type
_entity.pdbx_description
1 polymer ?
#
loop_
_entity_poly.entity_id
_entity_poly.type
_entity_poly.pdbx_seq_one_letter_code
_entity_poly.pdbx_strand_id
1 'polypeptide(L)'
;MQQVQQQGVPERISWARALIFAVGFFLVAAILIGQLPGYIYLQMTAASLQGLEIGSLGLGLVCLGGFVIIQVIMLLFDPKPLVPPIIFTGLGAVLSAGGLVLVLWSTLTGCSSTQKSCNQYFPTANTSWNPVLGGKVLWFQPGAVDFVMIGIVVFAVGAAMIFYSQLAIREQHNPDRRDLGTTPAIRWMIILGSLLLVAFMVFYTYADVGGLGTQLFPSRPFFGTRLVTLIAGIILATSIFVTAGAFALRLHYLMRPVRKRTMSILYAVGALGLAQTGVILIIAWFVVYPLIAWMHTWVIGSVGLGDYLTVCARKVAIPSSCAFSQQGGYIVDAILTTNFFALLMGAIWAWKSHRNLVIIGGVVTTAAIAGATLLIHTAPDQILIAMMLAAGMLILAVVWTSVARREFAVVGENNLGCLGQWLVVGTCFFVYLAAFAFFSVPTFPEVEPNIPFTGGIAVQPLPTAPGQPPPIVNPGAMVMVAVMGILAAIQFYFLTRNRYKV
;
A
#
# COMPACT_ATOMS: atom_id res chain seq x y z
N MET A 1 -41.25 -19.44 25.67
CA MET A 1 -41.25 -18.35 24.66
C MET A 1 -40.19 -17.34 25.05
N GLN A 2 -39.00 -17.42 24.45
CA GLN A 2 -37.98 -16.38 24.61
C GLN A 2 -38.41 -15.17 23.79
N GLN A 3 -38.50 -14.00 24.43
CA GLN A 3 -38.83 -12.75 23.77
C GLN A 3 -37.79 -12.44 22.70
N VAL A 4 -38.20 -12.56 21.45
CA VAL A 4 -37.51 -11.99 20.30
C VAL A 4 -37.65 -10.48 20.43
N GLN A 5 -36.58 -9.81 20.86
CA GLN A 5 -36.52 -8.36 20.92
C GLN A 5 -36.78 -7.82 19.50
N GLN A 6 -37.81 -6.98 19.36
CA GLN A 6 -38.34 -6.52 18.09
C GLN A 6 -37.26 -5.85 17.22
N GLN A 7 -37.07 -6.41 16.02
CA GLN A 7 -36.48 -5.74 14.86
C GLN A 7 -37.35 -4.52 14.53
N GLY A 8 -36.90 -3.30 14.82
CA GLY A 8 -37.72 -2.13 14.47
C GLY A 8 -37.21 -0.73 14.82
N VAL A 9 -36.14 -0.56 15.59
CA VAL A 9 -35.56 0.77 15.80
C VAL A 9 -34.36 0.94 14.87
N PRO A 10 -34.33 1.93 13.97
CA PRO A 10 -33.11 2.24 13.23
C PRO A 10 -32.06 2.63 14.28
N GLU A 11 -31.02 1.81 14.44
CA GLU A 11 -29.88 2.19 15.27
C GLU A 11 -29.35 3.53 14.76
N ARG A 12 -29.63 4.62 15.49
CA ARG A 12 -29.00 5.91 15.23
C ARG A 12 -27.50 5.70 15.39
N ILE A 13 -26.75 5.88 14.31
CA ILE A 13 -25.29 5.90 14.37
C ILE A 13 -24.88 6.94 15.42
N SER A 14 -24.14 6.53 16.45
CA SER A 14 -23.63 7.52 17.42
C SER A 14 -22.69 8.46 16.68
N TRP A 15 -22.74 9.77 16.92
CA TRP A 15 -21.92 10.77 16.22
C TRP A 15 -20.42 10.44 16.24
N ALA A 16 -19.90 9.86 17.34
CA ALA A 16 -18.51 9.39 17.42
C ALA A 16 -18.16 8.30 16.39
N ARG A 17 -19.12 7.44 16.01
CA ARG A 17 -18.95 6.43 14.94
C ARG A 17 -18.96 7.08 13.57
N ALA A 18 -19.88 8.01 13.34
CA ALA A 18 -19.90 8.80 12.10
C ALA A 18 -18.56 9.52 11.90
N LEU A 19 -17.95 10.00 12.98
CA LEU A 19 -16.65 10.66 12.96
C LEU A 19 -15.50 9.69 12.64
N ILE A 20 -15.46 8.48 13.22
CA ILE A 20 -14.48 7.44 12.85
C ILE A 20 -14.55 7.12 11.35
N PHE A 21 -15.77 6.91 10.84
CA PHE A 21 -15.96 6.62 9.42
C PHE A 21 -15.57 7.81 8.55
N ALA A 22 -15.94 9.03 8.93
CA ALA A 22 -15.55 10.24 8.22
C ALA A 22 -14.02 10.39 8.16
N VAL A 23 -13.31 10.10 9.27
CA VAL A 23 -11.84 10.16 9.30
C VAL A 23 -11.21 9.09 8.41
N GLY A 24 -11.72 7.85 8.42
CA GLY A 24 -11.24 6.78 7.54
C GLY A 24 -11.47 7.08 6.05
N PHE A 25 -12.67 7.54 5.69
CA PHE A 25 -12.98 7.98 4.32
C PHE A 25 -12.21 9.22 3.91
N PHE A 26 -11.96 10.15 4.83
CA PHE A 26 -11.11 11.31 4.57
C PHE A 26 -9.67 10.90 4.26
N LEU A 27 -9.08 9.95 5.00
CA LEU A 27 -7.74 9.44 4.71
C LEU A 27 -7.68 8.77 3.34
N VAL A 28 -8.66 7.92 3.01
CA VAL A 28 -8.75 7.30 1.69
C VAL A 28 -8.93 8.36 0.59
N ALA A 29 -9.76 9.37 0.82
CA ALA A 29 -9.97 10.48 -0.10
C ALA A 29 -8.71 11.34 -0.26
N ALA A 30 -7.99 11.64 0.81
CA ALA A 30 -6.77 12.42 0.76
C ALA A 30 -5.69 11.73 -0.09
N ILE A 31 -5.58 10.40 0.02
CA ILE A 31 -4.64 9.62 -0.79
C ILE A 31 -5.12 9.55 -2.25
N LEU A 32 -6.39 9.21 -2.48
CA LEU A 32 -6.93 9.00 -3.83
C LEU A 32 -7.11 10.29 -4.64
N ILE A 33 -7.47 11.40 -4.00
CA ILE A 33 -7.76 12.69 -4.66
C ILE A 33 -6.54 13.62 -4.59
N GLY A 34 -5.75 13.55 -3.52
CA GLY A 34 -4.60 14.43 -3.33
C GLY A 34 -3.28 13.85 -3.83
N GLN A 35 -2.92 12.66 -3.35
CA GLN A 35 -1.55 12.12 -3.53
C GLN A 35 -1.38 11.34 -4.83
N LEU A 36 -2.27 10.40 -5.12
CA LEU A 36 -2.15 9.51 -6.27
C LEU A 36 -2.22 10.24 -7.63
N PRO A 37 -3.11 11.23 -7.83
CA PRO A 37 -3.11 12.03 -9.05
C PRO A 37 -1.83 12.87 -9.21
N GLY A 38 -1.36 13.49 -8.12
CA GLY A 38 -0.10 14.22 -8.09
C GLY A 38 1.13 13.34 -8.42
N TYR A 39 1.17 12.11 -7.90
CA TYR A 39 2.18 11.12 -8.26
C TYR A 39 2.19 10.83 -9.76
N ILE A 40 1.02 10.52 -10.33
CA ILE A 40 0.90 10.19 -11.76
C ILE A 40 1.33 11.40 -12.60
N TYR A 41 0.93 12.61 -12.24
CA TYR A 41 1.37 13.83 -12.89
C TYR A 41 2.91 13.96 -12.93
N LEU A 42 3.57 13.75 -11.78
CA LEU A 42 5.03 13.85 -11.68
C LEU A 42 5.75 12.79 -12.51
N GLN A 43 5.27 11.55 -12.50
CA GLN A 43 5.88 10.48 -13.29
C GLN A 43 5.63 10.63 -14.79
N MET A 44 4.48 11.17 -15.18
CA MET A 44 4.16 11.44 -16.58
C MET A 44 5.03 12.55 -17.17
N THR A 45 5.37 13.56 -16.35
CA THR A 45 6.13 14.74 -16.76
C THR A 45 7.63 14.64 -16.49
N ALA A 46 8.08 13.57 -15.83
CA ALA A 46 9.48 13.29 -15.58
C ALA A 46 10.26 13.15 -16.90
N ALA A 47 11.55 13.52 -16.91
CA ALA A 47 12.38 13.53 -18.13
C ALA A 47 12.55 12.15 -18.83
N SER A 48 12.03 11.07 -18.24
CA SER A 48 11.97 9.74 -18.83
C SER A 48 10.70 9.02 -18.41
N LEU A 49 10.18 8.14 -19.25
CA LEU A 49 9.00 7.30 -18.96
C LEU A 49 9.24 6.17 -17.95
N GLN A 50 10.47 5.99 -17.48
CA GLN A 50 10.83 4.84 -16.64
C GLN A 50 9.95 4.75 -15.39
N GLY A 51 9.77 5.85 -14.68
CA GLY A 51 8.97 5.88 -13.46
C GLY A 51 7.48 5.66 -13.71
N LEU A 52 6.95 6.12 -14.86
CA LEU A 52 5.57 5.86 -15.27
C LEU A 52 5.34 4.38 -15.63
N GLU A 53 6.28 3.74 -16.33
CA GLU A 53 6.21 2.32 -16.65
C GLU A 53 6.33 1.44 -15.39
N ILE A 54 7.31 1.71 -14.52
CA ILE A 54 7.44 0.98 -13.24
C ILE A 54 6.20 1.20 -12.37
N GLY A 55 5.71 2.43 -12.26
CA GLY A 55 4.53 2.79 -11.46
C GLY A 55 3.24 2.13 -11.96
N SER A 56 3.01 2.12 -13.28
CA SER A 56 1.85 1.46 -13.89
C SER A 56 1.92 -0.07 -13.75
N LEU A 57 3.11 -0.68 -13.91
CA LEU A 57 3.31 -2.09 -13.62
C LEU A 57 3.05 -2.40 -12.15
N GLY A 58 3.59 -1.61 -11.23
CA GLY A 58 3.41 -1.80 -9.78
C GLY A 58 1.95 -1.71 -9.33
N LEU A 59 1.26 -0.64 -9.71
CA LEU A 59 -0.18 -0.48 -9.45
C LEU A 59 -0.99 -1.63 -10.07
N GLY A 60 -0.65 -2.03 -11.30
CA GLY A 60 -1.29 -3.15 -11.99
C GLY A 60 -1.13 -4.47 -11.23
N LEU A 61 0.09 -4.77 -10.78
CA LEU A 61 0.40 -5.99 -10.02
C LEU A 61 -0.24 -6.00 -8.63
N VAL A 62 -0.34 -4.86 -7.91
CA VAL A 62 -1.11 -4.81 -6.65
C VAL A 62 -2.55 -5.19 -6.89
N CYS A 63 -3.17 -4.61 -7.92
CA CYS A 63 -4.57 -4.83 -8.22
C CYS A 63 -4.83 -6.29 -8.62
N LEU A 64 -4.01 -6.85 -9.52
CA LEU A 64 -4.13 -8.25 -9.93
C LEU A 64 -3.81 -9.23 -8.79
N GLY A 65 -2.77 -8.96 -8.01
CA GLY A 65 -2.43 -9.76 -6.82
C GLY A 65 -3.55 -9.75 -5.78
N GLY A 66 -4.13 -8.57 -5.51
CA GLY A 66 -5.30 -8.42 -4.63
C GLY A 66 -6.52 -9.17 -5.17
N PHE A 67 -6.77 -9.13 -6.48
CA PHE A 67 -7.82 -9.93 -7.11
C PHE A 67 -7.59 -11.44 -6.93
N VAL A 68 -6.38 -11.94 -7.15
CA VAL A 68 -6.05 -13.36 -6.93
C VAL A 68 -6.31 -13.75 -5.49
N ILE A 69 -5.90 -12.93 -4.51
CA ILE A 69 -6.17 -13.18 -3.09
C ILE A 69 -7.69 -13.24 -2.82
N ILE A 70 -8.47 -12.30 -3.38
CA ILE A 70 -9.93 -12.33 -3.25
C ILE A 70 -10.51 -13.61 -3.86
N GLN A 71 -10.03 -14.05 -5.02
CA GLN A 71 -10.51 -15.28 -5.65
C GLN A 71 -10.17 -16.52 -4.83
N VAL A 72 -9.01 -16.55 -4.17
CA VAL A 72 -8.65 -17.61 -3.24
C VAL A 72 -9.63 -17.65 -2.06
N ILE A 73 -9.97 -16.48 -1.49
CA ILE A 73 -10.98 -16.37 -0.43
C ILE A 73 -12.33 -16.90 -0.93
N MET A 74 -12.77 -16.53 -2.14
CA MET A 74 -14.01 -17.05 -2.73
C MET A 74 -13.98 -18.55 -2.87
N LEU A 75 -12.98 -19.12 -3.55
CA LEU A 75 -12.92 -20.55 -3.85
C LEU A 75 -12.83 -21.44 -2.60
N LEU A 76 -12.20 -20.94 -1.52
CA LEU A 76 -12.07 -21.66 -0.26
C LEU A 76 -13.30 -21.53 0.65
N PHE A 77 -13.95 -20.37 0.64
CA PHE A 77 -14.98 -20.02 1.62
C PHE A 77 -16.37 -19.83 1.00
N ASP A 78 -16.59 -20.04 -0.28
CA ASP A 78 -17.94 -20.15 -0.85
C ASP A 78 -18.72 -21.29 -0.14
N PRO A 79 -20.05 -21.16 0.09
CA PRO A 79 -20.91 -22.25 0.56
C PRO A 79 -20.72 -23.61 -0.15
N LYS A 80 -20.15 -23.64 -1.35
CA LYS A 80 -19.66 -24.88 -2.00
C LYS A 80 -18.20 -24.68 -2.46
N PRO A 81 -17.19 -25.05 -1.65
CA PRO A 81 -15.80 -24.92 -2.08
C PRO A 81 -15.55 -25.85 -3.27
N LEU A 82 -15.14 -25.28 -4.39
CA LEU A 82 -14.89 -26.01 -5.63
C LEU A 82 -13.53 -26.73 -5.62
N VAL A 83 -12.57 -26.21 -4.84
CA VAL A 83 -11.17 -26.63 -4.87
C VAL A 83 -10.68 -26.95 -3.46
N PRO A 84 -10.08 -28.14 -3.23
CA PRO A 84 -9.52 -28.50 -1.93
C PRO A 84 -8.44 -27.50 -1.45
N PRO A 85 -8.42 -27.13 -0.14
CA PRO A 85 -7.44 -26.19 0.38
C PRO A 85 -5.97 -26.59 0.19
N ILE A 86 -5.69 -27.89 0.12
CA ILE A 86 -4.33 -28.43 -0.04
C ILE A 86 -3.69 -27.95 -1.37
N ILE A 87 -4.48 -27.80 -2.43
CA ILE A 87 -3.99 -27.30 -3.73
C ILE A 87 -3.49 -25.86 -3.59
N PHE A 88 -4.24 -25.02 -2.86
CA PHE A 88 -3.83 -23.65 -2.57
C PHE A 88 -2.60 -23.56 -1.68
N THR A 89 -2.43 -24.49 -0.72
CA THR A 89 -1.20 -24.57 0.09
C THR A 89 0.00 -24.92 -0.78
N GLY A 90 -0.12 -25.93 -1.65
CA GLY A 90 0.97 -26.36 -2.54
C GLY A 90 1.38 -25.27 -3.52
N LEU A 91 0.41 -24.67 -4.22
CA LEU A 91 0.67 -23.57 -5.16
C LEU A 91 1.18 -22.32 -4.43
N GLY A 92 0.62 -22.01 -3.26
CA GLY A 92 1.07 -20.92 -2.42
C GLY A 92 2.51 -21.08 -1.93
N ALA A 93 2.95 -22.31 -1.62
CA ALA A 93 4.34 -22.60 -1.24
C ALA A 93 5.30 -22.38 -2.42
N VAL A 94 4.93 -22.83 -3.62
CA VAL A 94 5.73 -22.60 -4.84
C VAL A 94 5.83 -21.11 -5.15
N LEU A 95 4.72 -20.37 -5.09
CA LEU A 95 4.73 -18.91 -5.33
C LEU A 95 5.52 -18.17 -4.25
N SER A 96 5.36 -18.52 -2.97
CA SER A 96 6.11 -17.88 -1.88
C SER A 96 7.61 -18.10 -2.03
N ALA A 97 8.02 -19.34 -2.27
CA ALA A 97 9.43 -19.67 -2.47
C ALA A 97 9.99 -18.99 -3.73
N GLY A 98 9.26 -19.05 -4.86
CA GLY A 98 9.65 -18.42 -6.11
C GLY A 98 9.77 -16.90 -6.01
N GLY A 99 8.80 -16.23 -5.37
CA GLY A 99 8.85 -14.80 -5.11
C GLY A 99 10.01 -14.40 -4.22
N LEU A 100 10.25 -15.13 -3.12
CA LEU A 100 11.39 -14.89 -2.23
C LEU A 100 12.73 -15.08 -2.96
N VAL A 101 12.88 -16.16 -3.75
CA VAL A 101 14.08 -16.40 -4.56
C VAL A 101 14.30 -15.27 -5.56
N LEU A 102 13.24 -14.77 -6.22
CA LEU A 102 13.34 -13.66 -7.16
C LEU A 102 13.78 -12.36 -6.48
N VAL A 103 13.25 -12.04 -5.29
CA VAL A 103 13.69 -10.88 -4.49
C VAL A 103 15.15 -11.03 -4.07
N LEU A 104 15.55 -12.19 -3.55
CA LEU A 104 16.94 -12.43 -3.12
C LEU A 104 17.90 -12.37 -4.30
N TRP A 105 17.54 -12.98 -5.44
CA TRP A 105 18.36 -12.96 -6.64
C TRP A 105 18.54 -11.52 -7.16
N SER A 106 17.45 -10.77 -7.29
CA SER A 106 17.48 -9.39 -7.81
C SER A 106 18.26 -8.42 -6.91
N THR A 107 18.25 -8.63 -5.59
CA THR A 107 18.91 -7.76 -4.60
C THR A 107 20.34 -8.17 -4.24
N LEU A 108 20.73 -9.43 -4.43
CA LEU A 108 22.04 -9.95 -4.01
C LEU A 108 23.01 -10.25 -5.16
N THR A 109 22.52 -10.37 -6.40
CA THR A 109 23.35 -10.72 -7.56
C THR A 109 23.53 -9.53 -8.52
N GLY A 110 24.69 -9.46 -9.19
CA GLY A 110 24.99 -8.37 -10.14
C GLY A 110 25.25 -7.00 -9.51
N CYS A 111 25.49 -6.94 -8.19
CA CYS A 111 25.75 -5.70 -7.47
C CYS A 111 27.22 -5.27 -7.60
N SER A 112 27.47 -3.99 -7.89
CA SER A 112 28.80 -3.39 -7.82
C SER A 112 28.73 -1.96 -7.27
N SER A 113 29.88 -1.35 -6.97
CA SER A 113 29.93 0.06 -6.52
C SER A 113 29.39 1.03 -7.58
N THR A 114 29.45 0.66 -8.86
CA THR A 114 28.92 1.42 -10.00
C THR A 114 27.47 1.03 -10.35
N GLN A 115 27.10 -0.24 -10.12
CA GLN A 115 25.75 -0.76 -10.33
C GLN A 115 25.08 -1.03 -8.98
N LYS A 116 24.65 0.07 -8.34
CA LYS A 116 23.99 0.03 -7.04
C LYS A 116 22.63 -0.66 -7.08
N SER A 117 21.96 -0.78 -8.23
CA SER A 117 20.66 -1.43 -8.37
C SER A 117 20.72 -2.95 -8.60
N CYS A 118 21.91 -3.56 -8.61
CA CYS A 118 22.05 -5.00 -8.83
C CYS A 118 21.31 -5.47 -10.10
N ASN A 119 20.72 -6.67 -10.07
CA ASN A 119 19.87 -7.22 -11.13
C ASN A 119 18.38 -6.83 -10.99
N GLN A 120 18.04 -5.76 -10.24
CA GLN A 120 16.66 -5.36 -9.98
C GLN A 120 15.88 -4.94 -11.24
N TYR A 121 16.54 -4.25 -12.17
CA TYR A 121 15.87 -3.60 -13.30
C TYR A 121 16.15 -4.28 -14.64
N PHE A 122 15.12 -4.39 -15.47
CA PHE A 122 15.18 -4.94 -16.83
C PHE A 122 14.22 -4.17 -17.76
N PRO A 123 14.45 -4.10 -19.10
CA PRO A 123 15.68 -4.43 -19.81
C PRO A 123 16.81 -3.45 -19.49
N THR A 124 18.07 -3.87 -19.61
CA THR A 124 19.20 -2.91 -19.55
C THR A 124 19.32 -2.15 -20.86
N ALA A 125 20.00 -1.00 -20.87
CA ALA A 125 20.16 -0.17 -22.07
C ALA A 125 20.74 -0.90 -23.30
N ASN A 126 21.47 -2.00 -23.06
CA ASN A 126 22.12 -2.81 -24.10
C ASN A 126 21.33 -4.08 -24.46
N THR A 127 20.19 -4.34 -23.81
CA THR A 127 19.42 -5.57 -24.06
C THR A 127 18.62 -5.44 -25.35
N SER A 128 18.87 -6.32 -26.31
CA SER A 128 18.12 -6.40 -27.57
C SER A 128 17.62 -7.82 -27.82
N TRP A 129 16.33 -7.97 -28.16
CA TRP A 129 15.72 -9.30 -28.44
C TRP A 129 15.33 -9.49 -29.91
N ASN A 130 14.97 -8.44 -30.65
CA ASN A 130 14.61 -8.57 -32.06
C ASN A 130 14.90 -7.28 -32.86
N PRO A 131 15.68 -7.35 -33.96
CA PRO A 131 15.97 -6.19 -34.81
C PRO A 131 14.76 -5.65 -35.60
N VAL A 132 13.68 -6.44 -35.80
CA VAL A 132 12.54 -6.07 -36.65
C VAL A 132 11.69 -4.92 -36.06
N LEU A 133 11.79 -4.68 -34.75
CA LEU A 133 11.18 -3.54 -34.06
C LEU A 133 12.24 -2.51 -33.60
N GLY A 134 13.38 -2.39 -34.30
CA GLY A 134 14.42 -1.44 -33.90
C GLY A 134 15.26 -1.89 -32.68
N GLY A 135 15.29 -3.19 -32.40
CA GLY A 135 16.28 -3.81 -31.52
C GLY A 135 15.94 -3.83 -30.03
N LYS A 136 15.12 -2.93 -29.48
CA LYS A 136 14.81 -2.93 -28.04
C LYS A 136 13.80 -4.02 -27.66
N VAL A 137 14.02 -4.69 -26.53
CA VAL A 137 13.08 -5.70 -26.00
C VAL A 137 11.69 -5.07 -25.82
N LEU A 138 10.71 -5.52 -26.62
CA LEU A 138 9.29 -5.15 -26.50
C LEU A 138 8.97 -3.64 -26.51
N TRP A 139 9.86 -2.77 -27.02
CA TRP A 139 9.68 -1.30 -26.94
C TRP A 139 9.45 -0.80 -25.50
N PHE A 140 10.21 -1.29 -24.52
CA PHE A 140 10.21 -0.73 -23.15
C PHE A 140 11.33 0.29 -22.94
N GLN A 141 11.14 1.23 -22.00
CA GLN A 141 12.25 2.04 -21.49
C GLN A 141 13.26 1.11 -20.78
N PRO A 142 14.57 1.39 -20.87
CA PRO A 142 15.54 0.71 -20.03
C PRO A 142 15.17 0.83 -18.54
N GLY A 143 15.11 -0.31 -17.87
CA GLY A 143 14.74 -0.43 -16.46
C GLY A 143 13.25 -0.31 -16.15
N ALA A 144 12.36 -0.51 -17.14
CA ALA A 144 10.91 -0.45 -16.98
C ALA A 144 10.31 -1.57 -16.11
N VAL A 145 11.02 -2.70 -15.95
CA VAL A 145 10.61 -3.86 -15.17
C VAL A 145 11.44 -3.95 -13.91
N ASP A 146 10.76 -3.93 -12.77
CA ASP A 146 11.37 -4.16 -11.46
C ASP A 146 11.08 -5.59 -10.97
N PHE A 147 12.12 -6.41 -10.87
CA PHE A 147 12.04 -7.79 -10.39
C PHE A 147 11.82 -7.91 -8.88
N VAL A 148 12.28 -6.94 -8.09
CA VAL A 148 12.00 -6.90 -6.65
C VAL A 148 10.51 -6.72 -6.44
N MET A 149 9.90 -5.78 -7.16
CA MET A 149 8.46 -5.53 -7.13
C MET A 149 7.65 -6.78 -7.51
N ILE A 150 7.99 -7.43 -8.64
CA ILE A 150 7.34 -8.68 -9.08
C ILE A 150 7.51 -9.76 -8.01
N GLY A 151 8.72 -9.93 -7.48
CA GLY A 151 9.03 -10.91 -6.46
C GLY A 151 8.23 -10.71 -5.18
N ILE A 152 8.07 -9.46 -4.71
CA ILE A 152 7.25 -9.12 -3.54
C ILE A 152 5.79 -9.50 -3.76
N VAL A 153 5.21 -9.22 -4.94
CA VAL A 153 3.81 -9.56 -5.26
C VAL A 153 3.60 -11.07 -5.27
N VAL A 154 4.47 -11.79 -5.98
CA VAL A 154 4.40 -13.24 -6.09
C VAL A 154 4.55 -13.88 -4.71
N PHE A 155 5.46 -13.37 -3.88
CA PHE A 155 5.63 -13.78 -2.50
C PHE A 155 4.37 -13.51 -1.66
N ALA A 156 3.83 -12.30 -1.70
CA ALA A 156 2.67 -11.90 -0.90
C ALA A 156 1.41 -12.69 -1.27
N VAL A 157 1.17 -12.91 -2.57
CA VAL A 157 0.07 -13.76 -3.06
C VAL A 157 0.26 -15.20 -2.58
N GLY A 158 1.46 -15.77 -2.73
CA GLY A 158 1.76 -17.11 -2.25
C GLY A 158 1.53 -17.26 -0.74
N ALA A 159 2.00 -16.29 0.05
CA ALA A 159 1.85 -16.30 1.50
C ALA A 159 0.38 -16.17 1.92
N ALA A 160 -0.40 -15.33 1.23
CA ALA A 160 -1.83 -15.20 1.45
C ALA A 160 -2.58 -16.51 1.11
N MET A 161 -2.18 -17.22 0.06
CA MET A 161 -2.78 -18.52 -0.31
C MET A 161 -2.57 -19.57 0.77
N ILE A 162 -1.33 -19.71 1.28
CA ILE A 162 -1.01 -20.60 2.40
C ILE A 162 -1.81 -20.19 3.63
N PHE A 163 -1.87 -18.89 3.92
CA PHE A 163 -2.55 -18.38 5.10
C PHE A 163 -4.05 -18.70 5.08
N TYR A 164 -4.75 -18.38 3.98
CA TYR A 164 -6.19 -18.64 3.86
C TYR A 164 -6.50 -20.14 3.71
N SER A 165 -5.64 -20.94 3.07
CA SER A 165 -5.85 -22.38 2.95
C SER A 165 -5.75 -23.08 4.31
N GLN A 166 -4.76 -22.73 5.14
CA GLN A 166 -4.63 -23.25 6.49
C GLN A 166 -5.81 -22.85 7.37
N LEU A 167 -6.32 -21.64 7.17
CA LEU A 167 -7.51 -21.18 7.85
C LEU A 167 -8.74 -22.01 7.43
N ALA A 168 -8.91 -22.29 6.13
CA ALA A 168 -10.00 -23.13 5.63
C ALA A 168 -9.94 -24.57 6.17
N ILE A 169 -8.75 -25.18 6.23
CA ILE A 169 -8.56 -26.51 6.82
C ILE A 169 -9.01 -26.52 8.28
N ARG A 170 -8.61 -25.51 9.07
CA ARG A 170 -9.01 -25.41 10.48
C ARG A 170 -10.53 -25.24 10.64
N GLU A 171 -11.18 -24.48 9.75
CA GLU A 171 -12.64 -24.35 9.77
C GLU A 171 -13.39 -25.65 9.46
N GLN A 172 -12.84 -26.49 8.58
CA GLN A 172 -13.41 -27.81 8.30
C GLN A 172 -13.40 -28.72 9.53
N HIS A 173 -12.36 -28.61 10.37
CA HIS A 173 -12.23 -29.40 11.59
C HIS A 173 -13.02 -28.83 12.78
N ASN A 174 -13.19 -27.50 12.85
CA ASN A 174 -13.97 -26.85 13.89
C ASN A 174 -14.96 -25.82 13.30
N PRO A 175 -16.23 -26.23 13.09
CA PRO A 175 -17.22 -25.40 12.41
C PRO A 175 -17.84 -24.30 13.28
N ASP A 176 -17.29 -23.99 14.46
CA ASP A 176 -17.86 -22.95 15.34
C ASP A 176 -17.93 -21.59 14.62
N ARG A 177 -19.14 -21.07 14.36
CA ARG A 177 -19.39 -19.88 13.51
C ARG A 177 -19.45 -18.56 14.27
N ARG A 178 -19.07 -18.55 15.55
CA ARG A 178 -19.12 -17.35 16.39
C ARG A 178 -18.15 -16.28 15.88
N ASP A 179 -18.58 -15.01 15.92
CA ASP A 179 -17.67 -13.87 15.80
C ASP A 179 -16.92 -13.71 17.13
N LEU A 180 -15.70 -14.25 17.17
CA LEU A 180 -14.81 -14.19 18.34
C LEU A 180 -14.28 -12.77 18.59
N GLY A 181 -14.56 -11.80 17.70
CA GLY A 181 -14.05 -10.44 17.82
C GLY A 181 -12.55 -10.36 17.61
N THR A 182 -11.89 -9.49 18.38
CA THR A 182 -10.42 -9.42 18.41
C THR A 182 -9.89 -10.58 19.25
N THR A 183 -9.52 -11.69 18.62
CA THR A 183 -8.89 -12.81 19.31
C THR A 183 -7.55 -12.38 19.93
N PRO A 184 -7.07 -13.07 20.98
CA PRO A 184 -5.75 -12.81 21.55
C PRO A 184 -4.63 -12.81 20.51
N ALA A 185 -4.72 -13.69 19.50
CA ALA A 185 -3.78 -13.73 18.38
C ALA A 185 -3.76 -12.42 17.58
N ILE A 186 -4.94 -11.89 17.21
CA ILE A 186 -5.03 -10.61 16.48
C ILE A 186 -4.42 -9.47 17.30
N ARG A 187 -4.68 -9.43 18.61
CA ARG A 187 -4.12 -8.41 19.51
C ARG A 187 -2.60 -8.48 19.57
N TRP A 188 -2.03 -9.67 19.76
CA TRP A 188 -0.58 -9.85 19.81
C TRP A 188 0.10 -9.50 18.49
N MET A 189 -0.50 -9.85 17.36
CA MET A 189 0.03 -9.46 16.06
C MET A 189 0.02 -7.93 15.87
N ILE A 190 -1.07 -7.24 16.23
CA ILE A 190 -1.10 -5.77 16.14
C ILE A 190 -0.04 -5.14 17.06
N ILE A 191 0.06 -5.61 18.31
CA ILE A 191 1.04 -5.11 19.28
C ILE A 191 2.46 -5.31 18.74
N LEU A 192 2.79 -6.52 18.28
CA LEU A 192 4.10 -6.84 17.73
C LEU A 192 4.42 -5.99 16.49
N GLY A 193 3.48 -5.89 15.56
CA GLY A 193 3.62 -5.07 14.35
C GLY A 193 3.87 -3.60 14.64
N SER A 194 3.06 -3.02 15.54
CA SER A 194 3.21 -1.63 15.99
C SER A 194 4.51 -1.41 16.75
N LEU A 195 4.93 -2.34 17.62
CA LEU A 195 6.19 -2.23 18.36
C LEU A 195 7.40 -2.26 17.42
N LEU A 196 7.41 -3.15 16.42
CA LEU A 196 8.48 -3.22 15.44
C LEU A 196 8.55 -1.94 14.59
N LEU A 197 7.39 -1.40 14.19
CA LEU A 197 7.32 -0.13 13.46
C LEU A 197 7.88 1.01 14.31
N VAL A 198 7.40 1.17 15.56
CA VAL A 198 7.87 2.21 16.48
C VAL A 198 9.37 2.07 16.77
N ALA A 199 9.86 0.84 16.98
CA ALA A 199 11.28 0.59 17.20
C ALA A 199 12.13 1.02 16.00
N PHE A 200 11.71 0.66 14.78
CA PHE A 200 12.36 1.14 13.56
C PHE A 200 12.32 2.67 13.45
N MET A 201 11.15 3.28 13.69
CA MET A 201 10.95 4.72 13.61
C MET A 201 11.88 5.49 14.58
N VAL A 202 11.96 5.04 15.83
CA VAL A 202 12.88 5.61 16.83
C VAL A 202 14.33 5.44 16.36
N PHE A 203 14.72 4.22 15.97
CA PHE A 203 16.07 3.95 15.50
C PHE A 203 16.48 4.83 14.31
N TYR A 204 15.63 4.92 13.28
CA TYR A 204 15.88 5.71 12.08
C TYR A 204 15.95 7.21 12.35
N THR A 205 15.27 7.69 13.41
CA THR A 205 15.40 9.08 13.86
C THR A 205 16.81 9.36 14.41
N TYR A 206 17.40 8.41 15.14
CA TYR A 206 18.74 8.58 15.73
C TYR A 206 19.88 8.24 14.79
N ALA A 207 19.75 7.21 13.96
CA ALA A 207 20.82 6.74 13.09
C ALA A 207 20.34 6.56 11.65
N ASP A 208 20.96 7.28 10.72
CA ASP A 208 20.78 7.01 9.30
C ASP A 208 21.39 5.65 8.95
N VAL A 209 20.64 4.85 8.18
CA VAL A 209 21.03 3.49 7.77
C VAL A 209 22.29 3.49 6.91
N GLY A 210 22.41 4.50 6.04
CA GLY A 210 23.60 4.68 5.21
C GLY A 210 24.80 5.07 6.07
N GLY A 211 24.67 6.11 6.89
CA GLY A 211 25.75 6.59 7.75
C GLY A 211 26.23 5.53 8.74
N LEU A 212 25.32 4.72 9.29
CA LEU A 212 25.68 3.65 10.22
C LEU A 212 26.44 2.52 9.52
N GLY A 213 26.06 2.18 8.29
CA GLY A 213 26.74 1.16 7.51
C GLY A 213 28.20 1.50 7.20
N THR A 214 28.50 2.77 6.94
CA THR A 214 29.88 3.22 6.68
C THR A 214 30.71 3.32 7.96
N GLN A 215 30.09 3.69 9.09
CA GLN A 215 30.77 3.71 10.40
C GLN A 215 31.10 2.31 10.93
N LEU A 216 30.18 1.34 10.79
CA LEU A 216 30.40 -0.04 11.26
C LEU A 216 31.41 -0.81 10.39
N PHE A 217 31.46 -0.52 9.09
CA PHE A 217 32.36 -1.21 8.14
C PHE A 217 33.17 -0.22 7.30
N PRO A 218 34.13 0.50 7.91
CA PRO A 218 34.90 1.55 7.21
C PRO A 218 35.74 1.01 6.06
N SER A 219 36.21 -0.24 6.14
CA SER A 219 36.99 -0.90 5.09
C SER A 219 36.14 -1.39 3.91
N ARG A 220 34.81 -1.52 4.07
CA ARG A 220 33.87 -2.01 3.05
C ARG A 220 32.52 -1.28 3.14
N PRO A 221 32.47 0.03 2.83
CA PRO A 221 31.28 0.85 3.07
C PRO A 221 30.04 0.42 2.27
N PHE A 222 30.23 -0.08 1.05
CA PHE A 222 29.12 -0.60 0.23
C PHE A 222 28.49 -1.86 0.83
N PHE A 223 29.31 -2.76 1.38
CA PHE A 223 28.80 -3.96 2.05
C PHE A 223 28.09 -3.60 3.36
N GLY A 224 28.68 -2.70 4.16
CA GLY A 224 28.10 -2.27 5.43
C GLY A 224 26.73 -1.62 5.27
N THR A 225 26.59 -0.67 4.33
CA THR A 225 25.31 -0.02 4.03
C THR A 225 24.24 -1.01 3.60
N ARG A 226 24.58 -1.98 2.74
CA ARG A 226 23.67 -3.05 2.31
C ARG A 226 23.22 -3.95 3.45
N LEU A 227 24.14 -4.35 4.32
CA LEU A 227 23.82 -5.20 5.46
C LEU A 227 22.86 -4.52 6.45
N VAL A 228 23.13 -3.27 6.82
CA VAL A 228 22.26 -2.51 7.73
C VAL A 228 20.89 -2.28 7.10
N THR A 229 20.83 -1.96 5.80
CA THR A 229 19.57 -1.82 5.05
C THR A 229 18.77 -3.12 5.04
N LEU A 230 19.43 -4.28 4.84
CA LEU A 230 18.77 -5.58 4.89
C LEU A 230 18.19 -5.88 6.27
N ILE A 231 18.95 -5.63 7.35
CA ILE A 231 18.49 -5.85 8.72
C ILE A 231 17.27 -4.97 9.03
N ALA A 232 17.35 -3.68 8.70
CA ALA A 232 16.25 -2.74 8.84
C ALA A 232 15.02 -3.18 8.01
N GLY A 233 15.25 -3.64 6.78
CA GLY A 233 14.22 -4.18 5.91
C GLY A 233 13.54 -5.42 6.50
N ILE A 234 14.27 -6.34 7.13
CA ILE A 234 13.68 -7.53 7.78
C ILE A 234 12.75 -7.13 8.94
N ILE A 235 13.15 -6.13 9.74
CA ILE A 235 12.32 -5.62 10.85
C ILE A 235 11.00 -5.06 10.32
N LEU A 236 11.08 -4.21 9.29
CA LEU A 236 9.89 -3.63 8.66
C LEU A 236 9.04 -4.67 7.92
N ALA A 237 9.66 -5.61 7.21
CA ALA A 237 8.96 -6.71 6.53
C ALA A 237 8.18 -7.55 7.54
N THR A 238 8.78 -7.82 8.70
CA THR A 238 8.11 -8.54 9.80
C THR A 238 6.93 -7.73 10.33
N SER A 239 7.07 -6.41 10.50
CA SER A 239 5.97 -5.53 10.89
C SER A 239 4.81 -5.58 9.88
N ILE A 240 5.10 -5.45 8.57
CA ILE A 240 4.12 -5.55 7.48
C ILE A 240 3.44 -6.93 7.49
N PHE A 241 4.21 -8.02 7.58
CA PHE A 241 3.69 -9.37 7.50
C PHE A 241 2.73 -9.69 8.66
N VAL A 242 3.12 -9.31 9.88
CA VAL A 242 2.31 -9.53 11.07
C VAL A 242 1.04 -8.65 11.06
N THR A 243 1.14 -7.39 10.62
CA THR A 243 -0.02 -6.49 10.52
C THR A 243 -0.97 -6.90 9.40
N ALA A 244 -0.45 -7.33 8.24
CA ALA A 244 -1.24 -7.93 7.16
C ALA A 244 -1.93 -9.22 7.61
N GLY A 245 -1.26 -10.08 8.40
CA GLY A 245 -1.88 -11.27 8.99
C GLY A 245 -3.01 -10.93 9.98
N ALA A 246 -2.81 -9.90 10.81
CA ALA A 246 -3.87 -9.38 11.68
C ALA A 246 -5.07 -8.85 10.90
N PHE A 247 -4.81 -8.11 9.82
CA PHE A 247 -5.82 -7.62 8.90
C PHE A 247 -6.60 -8.77 8.25
N ALA A 248 -5.90 -9.75 7.68
CA ALA A 248 -6.49 -10.89 7.00
C ALA A 248 -7.37 -11.72 7.95
N LEU A 249 -6.88 -12.03 9.16
CA LEU A 249 -7.67 -12.71 10.20
C LEU A 249 -8.90 -11.91 10.57
N ARG A 250 -8.74 -10.59 10.73
CA ARG A 250 -9.84 -9.73 11.14
C ARG A 250 -10.93 -9.65 10.08
N LEU A 251 -10.54 -9.43 8.83
CA LEU A 251 -11.44 -9.39 7.70
C LEU A 251 -12.20 -10.72 7.57
N HIS A 252 -11.51 -11.85 7.73
CA HIS A 252 -12.12 -13.18 7.70
C HIS A 252 -13.23 -13.35 8.75
N TYR A 253 -12.94 -13.07 10.03
CA TYR A 253 -13.93 -13.22 11.11
C TYR A 253 -15.13 -12.29 10.95
N LEU A 254 -14.95 -11.09 10.37
CA LEU A 254 -16.04 -10.17 10.07
C LEU A 254 -16.95 -10.68 8.96
N MET A 255 -16.38 -11.27 7.91
CA MET A 255 -17.15 -11.77 6.77
C MET A 255 -17.87 -13.08 7.08
N ARG A 256 -17.33 -13.89 7.98
CA ARG A 256 -17.82 -15.24 8.30
C ARG A 256 -19.31 -15.33 8.70
N PRO A 257 -19.86 -14.55 9.66
CA PRO A 257 -21.26 -14.67 10.06
C PRO A 257 -22.25 -14.16 9.01
N VAL A 258 -21.82 -13.23 8.15
CA VAL A 258 -22.65 -12.57 7.12
C VAL A 258 -22.25 -12.96 5.70
N ARG A 259 -21.58 -14.11 5.54
CA ARG A 259 -20.94 -14.59 4.30
C ARG A 259 -21.83 -14.46 3.06
N LYS A 260 -23.12 -14.84 3.16
CA LYS A 260 -24.07 -14.75 2.03
C LYS A 260 -24.28 -13.31 1.52
N ARG A 261 -24.11 -12.30 2.38
CA ARG A 261 -24.27 -10.88 2.04
C ARG A 261 -22.97 -10.21 1.64
N THR A 262 -21.82 -10.73 2.07
CA THR A 262 -20.51 -10.10 1.86
C THR A 262 -19.72 -10.68 0.68
N MET A 263 -19.93 -11.96 0.33
CA MET A 263 -19.15 -12.62 -0.73
C MET A 263 -19.43 -12.05 -2.13
N SER A 264 -20.69 -11.79 -2.50
CA SER A 264 -20.99 -11.19 -3.81
C SER A 264 -20.38 -9.79 -3.96
N ILE A 265 -20.40 -9.01 -2.88
CA ILE A 265 -19.80 -7.67 -2.81
C ILE A 265 -18.27 -7.76 -2.92
N LEU A 266 -17.64 -8.65 -2.15
CA LEU A 266 -16.20 -8.83 -2.20
C LEU A 266 -15.76 -9.32 -3.60
N TYR A 267 -16.57 -10.13 -4.28
CA TYR A 267 -16.33 -10.52 -5.67
C TYR A 267 -16.47 -9.32 -6.61
N ALA A 268 -17.50 -8.48 -6.46
CA ALA A 268 -17.67 -7.28 -7.26
C ALA A 268 -16.48 -6.31 -7.10
N VAL A 269 -16.03 -6.07 -5.86
CA VAL A 269 -14.85 -5.22 -5.59
C VAL A 269 -13.57 -5.84 -6.18
N GLY A 270 -13.40 -7.15 -6.10
CA GLY A 270 -12.25 -7.85 -6.68
C GLY A 270 -12.26 -7.85 -8.20
N ALA A 271 -13.35 -8.29 -8.83
CA ALA A 271 -13.44 -8.48 -10.27
C ALA A 271 -13.66 -7.16 -11.04
N LEU A 272 -14.64 -6.35 -10.62
CA LEU A 272 -14.98 -5.10 -11.31
C LEU A 272 -14.11 -3.93 -10.85
N GLY A 273 -13.60 -3.97 -9.61
CA GLY A 273 -12.67 -2.96 -9.11
C GLY A 273 -11.24 -3.31 -9.46
N LEU A 274 -10.65 -4.24 -8.71
CA LEU A 274 -9.21 -4.51 -8.78
C LEU A 274 -8.80 -5.15 -10.12
N ALA A 275 -9.47 -6.19 -10.60
CA ALA A 275 -9.02 -6.86 -11.83
C ALA A 275 -9.10 -5.94 -13.05
N GLN A 276 -10.21 -5.21 -13.22
CA GLN A 276 -10.36 -4.25 -14.31
C GLN A 276 -9.31 -3.14 -14.24
N THR A 277 -9.12 -2.52 -13.07
CA THR A 277 -8.10 -1.47 -12.88
C THR A 277 -6.70 -2.01 -13.14
N GLY A 278 -6.41 -3.22 -12.65
CA GLY A 278 -5.14 -3.90 -12.86
C GLY A 278 -4.85 -4.16 -14.33
N VAL A 279 -5.83 -4.67 -15.09
CA VAL A 279 -5.68 -4.91 -16.54
C VAL A 279 -5.46 -3.60 -17.29
N ILE A 280 -6.21 -2.53 -16.97
CA ILE A 280 -6.02 -1.21 -17.61
C ILE A 280 -4.59 -0.70 -17.37
N LEU A 281 -4.07 -0.84 -16.16
CA LEU A 281 -2.72 -0.41 -15.81
C LEU A 281 -1.63 -1.24 -16.48
N ILE A 282 -1.83 -2.55 -16.63
CA ILE A 282 -0.91 -3.42 -17.39
C ILE A 282 -0.92 -3.08 -18.88
N ILE A 283 -2.09 -2.74 -19.44
CA ILE A 283 -2.20 -2.25 -20.82
C ILE A 283 -1.46 -0.91 -20.95
N ALA A 284 -1.64 0.00 -20.00
CA ALA A 284 -0.91 1.27 -19.98
C ALA A 284 0.61 1.03 -19.94
N TRP A 285 1.09 0.15 -19.07
CA TRP A 285 2.49 -0.26 -19.01
C TRP A 285 3.03 -0.76 -20.37
N PHE A 286 2.25 -1.57 -21.10
CA PHE A 286 2.65 -2.10 -22.41
C PHE A 286 2.61 -1.06 -23.54
N VAL A 287 1.71 -0.08 -23.46
CA VAL A 287 1.38 0.82 -24.58
C VAL A 287 2.00 2.22 -24.44
N VAL A 288 2.34 2.67 -23.24
CA VAL A 288 2.81 4.05 -22.99
C VAL A 288 4.06 4.42 -23.81
N TYR A 289 5.05 3.54 -23.88
CA TYR A 289 6.28 3.80 -24.64
C TYR A 289 6.08 3.87 -26.17
N PRO A 290 5.41 2.90 -26.82
CA PRO A 290 5.08 3.04 -28.24
C PRO A 290 4.12 4.19 -28.52
N LEU A 291 3.22 4.52 -27.59
CA LEU A 291 2.33 5.66 -27.72
C LEU A 291 3.12 6.98 -27.79
N ILE A 292 4.12 7.20 -26.93
CA ILE A 292 4.94 8.43 -26.97
C ILE A 292 5.71 8.54 -28.29
N ALA A 293 6.32 7.45 -28.74
CA ALA A 293 7.02 7.43 -30.02
C ALA A 293 6.08 7.75 -31.19
N TRP A 294 4.84 7.27 -31.15
CA TRP A 294 3.83 7.58 -32.15
C TRP A 294 3.34 9.04 -32.05
N MET A 295 2.97 9.51 -30.86
CA MET A 295 2.47 10.87 -30.61
C MET A 295 3.49 11.95 -30.96
N HIS A 296 4.77 11.68 -30.74
CA HIS A 296 5.85 12.59 -31.12
C HIS A 296 5.88 12.86 -32.65
N THR A 297 5.33 11.96 -33.47
CA THR A 297 5.27 12.15 -34.94
C THR A 297 4.03 12.90 -35.43
N TRP A 298 3.12 13.27 -34.53
CA TRP A 298 1.86 13.89 -34.93
C TRP A 298 2.02 15.34 -35.36
N VAL A 299 1.67 15.60 -36.61
CA VAL A 299 1.52 16.94 -37.18
C VAL A 299 0.08 17.04 -37.71
N ILE A 300 -0.75 17.89 -37.10
CA ILE A 300 -2.11 18.19 -37.57
C ILE A 300 -2.13 19.69 -37.91
N GLY A 301 -2.11 20.02 -39.21
CA GLY A 301 -1.98 21.40 -39.69
C GLY A 301 -0.53 21.92 -39.64
N SER A 302 -0.36 23.25 -39.51
CA SER A 302 0.95 23.92 -39.42
C SER A 302 1.48 24.06 -37.97
N VAL A 303 0.80 23.45 -36.99
CA VAL A 303 1.16 23.51 -35.55
C VAL A 303 1.48 22.09 -35.09
N GLY A 304 2.69 21.87 -34.57
CA GLY A 304 3.13 20.58 -34.06
C GLY A 304 2.43 20.22 -32.76
N LEU A 305 1.32 19.47 -32.83
CA LEU A 305 0.61 18.96 -31.65
C LEU A 305 1.48 18.01 -30.81
N GLY A 306 2.49 17.37 -31.44
CA GLY A 306 3.49 16.56 -30.76
C GLY A 306 4.25 17.33 -29.66
N ASP A 307 4.64 18.58 -29.91
CA ASP A 307 5.32 19.44 -28.93
C ASP A 307 4.37 19.89 -27.80
N TYR A 308 3.06 19.90 -28.06
CA TYR A 308 2.05 20.23 -27.05
C TYR A 308 1.82 19.08 -26.06
N LEU A 309 1.92 17.82 -26.50
CA LEU A 309 1.61 16.63 -25.70
C LEU A 309 2.84 15.88 -25.19
N THR A 310 3.99 16.00 -25.86
CA THR A 310 5.23 15.31 -25.53
C THR A 310 6.41 16.28 -25.52
N VAL A 311 7.37 16.03 -24.63
CA VAL A 311 8.60 16.82 -24.52
C VAL A 311 9.79 15.87 -24.44
N CYS A 312 10.82 16.13 -25.25
CA CYS A 312 12.05 15.33 -25.27
C CYS A 312 13.27 16.13 -24.82
N ALA A 313 14.05 15.57 -23.90
CA ALA A 313 15.34 16.15 -23.50
C ALA A 313 16.38 16.09 -24.62
N ARG A 314 16.30 15.09 -25.52
CA ARG A 314 17.20 14.97 -26.69
C ARG A 314 16.41 14.51 -27.93
N LYS A 315 16.35 15.35 -28.97
CA LYS A 315 15.66 15.03 -30.24
C LYS A 315 16.23 13.81 -30.98
N VAL A 316 17.47 13.41 -30.68
CA VAL A 316 18.13 12.24 -31.28
C VAL A 316 17.87 10.92 -30.53
N ALA A 317 17.21 10.96 -29.37
CA ALA A 317 16.99 9.80 -28.50
C ALA A 317 15.49 9.60 -28.20
N ILE A 318 14.69 9.51 -29.25
CA ILE A 318 13.23 9.27 -29.19
C ILE A 318 12.95 7.76 -29.20
N PRO A 319 12.03 7.24 -28.37
CA PRO A 319 11.28 7.93 -27.31
C PRO A 319 12.00 7.93 -25.94
N SER A 320 13.22 7.40 -25.85
CA SER A 320 13.92 7.16 -24.57
C SER A 320 14.19 8.39 -23.70
N SER A 321 14.22 9.58 -24.30
CA SER A 321 14.40 10.86 -23.61
C SER A 321 13.14 11.73 -23.66
N CYS A 322 12.01 11.14 -24.06
CA CYS A 322 10.73 11.81 -24.22
C CYS A 322 9.78 11.40 -23.10
N ALA A 323 8.90 12.33 -22.72
CA ALA A 323 7.84 12.14 -21.74
C ALA A 323 6.62 12.99 -22.13
N PHE A 324 5.56 12.94 -21.33
CA PHE A 324 4.41 13.81 -21.55
C PHE A 324 4.74 15.24 -21.15
N SER A 325 4.15 16.20 -21.84
CA SER A 325 4.24 17.61 -21.46
C SER A 325 3.48 17.86 -20.16
N GLN A 326 3.75 18.99 -19.51
CA GLN A 326 2.98 19.43 -18.34
C GLN A 326 1.48 19.56 -18.66
N GLN A 327 1.13 20.01 -19.87
CA GLN A 327 -0.26 20.11 -20.32
C GLN A 327 -0.93 18.73 -20.40
N GLY A 328 -0.23 17.73 -20.94
CA GLY A 328 -0.70 16.34 -20.94
C GLY A 328 -0.87 15.79 -19.52
N GLY A 329 0.08 16.10 -18.63
CA GLY A 329 -0.02 15.76 -17.21
C GLY A 329 -1.26 16.36 -16.54
N TYR A 330 -1.52 17.66 -16.73
CA TYR A 330 -2.67 18.34 -16.12
C TYR A 330 -4.02 17.77 -16.58
N ILE A 331 -4.13 17.37 -17.86
CA ILE A 331 -5.34 16.73 -18.38
C ILE A 331 -5.59 15.39 -17.67
N VAL A 332 -4.56 14.56 -17.52
CA VAL A 332 -4.69 13.26 -16.84
C VAL A 332 -4.98 13.43 -15.36
N ASP A 333 -4.29 14.34 -14.68
CA ASP A 333 -4.54 14.67 -13.28
C ASP A 333 -6.01 15.11 -13.05
N ALA A 334 -6.52 16.04 -13.87
CA ALA A 334 -7.90 16.49 -13.78
C ALA A 334 -8.91 15.35 -13.99
N ILE A 335 -8.66 14.45 -14.94
CA ILE A 335 -9.51 13.29 -15.19
C ILE A 335 -9.50 12.35 -13.98
N LEU A 336 -8.34 12.01 -13.45
CA LEU A 336 -8.20 11.10 -12.31
C LEU A 336 -8.86 11.69 -11.06
N THR A 337 -8.53 12.93 -10.73
CA THR A 337 -9.07 13.67 -9.59
C THR A 337 -10.60 13.76 -9.66
N THR A 338 -11.17 14.07 -10.83
CA THR A 338 -12.63 14.13 -11.02
C THR A 338 -13.29 12.76 -10.84
N ASN A 339 -12.68 11.69 -11.36
CA ASN A 339 -13.21 10.34 -11.21
C ASN A 339 -13.17 9.86 -9.75
N PHE A 340 -12.07 10.08 -9.03
CA PHE A 340 -11.98 9.73 -7.61
C PHE A 340 -12.97 10.53 -6.77
N PHE A 341 -13.16 11.82 -7.08
CA PHE A 341 -14.18 12.63 -6.44
C PHE A 341 -15.60 12.11 -6.71
N ALA A 342 -15.92 11.75 -7.96
CA ALA A 342 -17.22 11.18 -8.31
C ALA A 342 -17.47 9.83 -7.59
N LEU A 343 -16.45 8.98 -7.49
CA LEU A 343 -16.53 7.72 -6.73
C LEU A 343 -16.76 7.96 -5.23
N LEU A 344 -16.11 8.97 -4.64
CA LEU A 344 -16.34 9.36 -3.26
C LEU A 344 -17.78 9.83 -3.03
N MET A 345 -18.29 10.71 -3.90
CA MET A 345 -19.69 11.17 -3.84
C MET A 345 -20.68 10.02 -4.04
N GLY A 346 -20.38 9.10 -4.95
CA GLY A 346 -21.14 7.87 -5.15
C GLY A 346 -21.16 6.98 -3.91
N ALA A 347 -20.03 6.84 -3.21
CA ALA A 347 -19.94 6.09 -1.96
C ALA A 347 -20.77 6.72 -0.83
N ILE A 348 -20.78 8.05 -0.72
CA ILE A 348 -21.63 8.79 0.24
C ILE A 348 -23.11 8.57 -0.08
N TRP A 349 -23.49 8.66 -1.35
CA TRP A 349 -24.87 8.43 -1.78
C TRP A 349 -25.33 6.98 -1.52
N ALA A 350 -24.48 6.01 -1.87
CA ALA A 350 -24.74 4.58 -1.70
C ALA A 350 -24.63 4.09 -0.25
N TRP A 351 -24.15 4.91 0.69
CA TRP A 351 -23.92 4.53 2.08
C TRP A 351 -25.18 3.98 2.76
N LYS A 352 -26.33 4.63 2.54
CA LYS A 352 -27.59 4.27 3.19
C LYS A 352 -28.19 2.97 2.62
N SER A 353 -28.07 2.75 1.31
CA SER A 353 -28.68 1.63 0.60
C SER A 353 -27.77 0.40 0.48
N HIS A 354 -26.46 0.60 0.34
CA HIS A 354 -25.46 -0.43 0.06
C HIS A 354 -24.25 -0.34 1.00
N ARG A 355 -24.52 -0.17 2.30
CA ARG A 355 -23.51 0.03 3.34
C ARG A 355 -22.36 -0.98 3.33
N ASN A 356 -22.66 -2.27 3.19
CA ASN A 356 -21.64 -3.32 3.18
C ASN A 356 -20.67 -3.19 1.99
N LEU A 357 -21.16 -2.70 0.85
CA LEU A 357 -20.34 -2.45 -0.34
C LEU A 357 -19.35 -1.33 -0.08
N VAL A 358 -19.84 -0.23 0.51
CA VAL A 358 -19.00 0.94 0.80
C VAL A 358 -17.91 0.61 1.84
N ILE A 359 -18.22 -0.17 2.88
CA ILE A 359 -17.22 -0.53 3.89
C ILE A 359 -16.23 -1.58 3.37
N ILE A 360 -16.69 -2.65 2.70
CA ILE A 360 -15.78 -3.66 2.13
C ILE A 360 -14.90 -3.04 1.05
N GLY A 361 -15.48 -2.22 0.18
CA GLY A 361 -14.75 -1.45 -0.83
C GLY A 361 -13.67 -0.58 -0.19
N GLY A 362 -14.03 0.28 0.76
CA GLY A 362 -13.06 1.15 1.45
C GLY A 362 -11.92 0.38 2.11
N VAL A 363 -12.22 -0.72 2.80
CA VAL A 363 -11.21 -1.56 3.46
C VAL A 363 -10.26 -2.24 2.48
N VAL A 364 -10.79 -2.80 1.39
CA VAL A 364 -9.98 -3.41 0.32
C VAL A 364 -9.14 -2.36 -0.39
N THR A 365 -9.70 -1.18 -0.65
CA THR A 365 -8.98 -0.05 -1.25
C THR A 365 -7.84 0.43 -0.35
N THR A 366 -8.03 0.54 0.97
CA THR A 366 -6.92 0.89 1.89
C THR A 366 -5.81 -0.14 1.85
N ALA A 367 -6.14 -1.43 1.82
CA ALA A 367 -5.13 -2.49 1.72
C ALA A 367 -4.39 -2.45 0.37
N ALA A 368 -5.11 -2.16 -0.73
CA ALA A 368 -4.51 -1.98 -2.05
C ALA A 368 -3.58 -0.76 -2.08
N ILE A 369 -4.00 0.37 -1.51
CA ILE A 369 -3.17 1.58 -1.39
C ILE A 369 -1.90 1.28 -0.57
N ALA A 370 -2.02 0.56 0.55
CA ALA A 370 -0.87 0.17 1.37
C ALA A 370 0.14 -0.67 0.57
N GLY A 371 -0.35 -1.62 -0.24
CA GLY A 371 0.49 -2.40 -1.15
C GLY A 371 1.11 -1.54 -2.26
N ALA A 372 0.35 -0.59 -2.82
CA ALA A 372 0.81 0.29 -3.89
C ALA A 372 1.97 1.17 -3.44
N THR A 373 1.87 1.78 -2.25
CA THR A 373 2.95 2.60 -1.68
C THR A 373 4.25 1.81 -1.55
N LEU A 374 4.19 0.52 -1.21
CA LEU A 374 5.38 -0.34 -1.16
C LEU A 374 5.93 -0.64 -2.57
N LEU A 375 5.07 -1.10 -3.48
CA LEU A 375 5.53 -1.63 -4.77
C LEU A 375 6.08 -0.57 -5.71
N ILE A 376 5.49 0.62 -5.69
CA ILE A 376 5.89 1.73 -6.55
C ILE A 376 7.27 2.29 -6.14
N HIS A 377 7.65 2.12 -4.86
CA HIS A 377 8.84 2.69 -4.25
C HIS A 377 9.83 1.61 -3.82
N THR A 378 10.13 0.70 -4.73
CA THR A 378 11.06 -0.43 -4.52
C THR A 378 12.53 -0.07 -4.77
N ALA A 379 12.82 1.18 -5.15
CA ALA A 379 14.18 1.67 -5.32
C ALA A 379 14.99 1.55 -4.01
N PRO A 380 16.31 1.23 -4.07
CA PRO A 380 17.12 0.96 -2.88
C PRO A 380 17.17 2.11 -1.86
N ASP A 381 17.00 3.34 -2.31
CA ASP A 381 16.97 4.57 -1.52
C ASP A 381 15.60 4.89 -0.91
N GLN A 382 14.52 4.31 -1.43
CA GLN A 382 13.13 4.61 -1.05
C GLN A 382 12.44 3.47 -0.30
N ILE A 383 12.92 2.24 -0.48
CA ILE A 383 12.23 1.01 -0.02
C ILE A 383 11.95 0.99 1.48
N LEU A 384 12.87 1.44 2.33
CA LEU A 384 12.66 1.44 3.78
C LEU A 384 11.52 2.37 4.19
N ILE A 385 11.41 3.51 3.52
CA ILE A 385 10.39 4.51 3.81
C ILE A 385 9.04 4.03 3.26
N ALA A 386 9.03 3.44 2.07
CA ALA A 386 7.87 2.80 1.50
C ALA A 386 7.32 1.67 2.40
N MET A 387 8.20 0.84 2.95
CA MET A 387 7.84 -0.23 3.89
C MET A 387 7.31 0.32 5.22
N MET A 388 7.91 1.39 5.73
CA MET A 388 7.39 2.09 6.91
C MET A 388 5.95 2.55 6.66
N LEU A 389 5.71 3.28 5.55
CA LEU A 389 4.38 3.79 5.20
C LEU A 389 3.34 2.68 4.99
N ALA A 390 3.72 1.60 4.29
CA ALA A 390 2.88 0.43 4.09
C ALA A 390 2.47 -0.20 5.43
N ALA A 391 3.41 -0.37 6.37
CA ALA A 391 3.12 -0.89 7.70
C ALA A 391 2.15 0.03 8.47
N GLY A 392 2.37 1.35 8.43
CA GLY A 392 1.50 2.33 9.07
C GLY A 392 0.07 2.28 8.51
N MET A 393 -0.09 2.22 7.19
CA MET A 393 -1.41 2.10 6.56
C MET A 393 -2.11 0.79 6.89
N LEU A 394 -1.39 -0.33 6.94
CA LEU A 394 -1.95 -1.61 7.36
C LEU A 394 -2.41 -1.57 8.82
N ILE A 395 -1.63 -0.97 9.72
CA ILE A 395 -2.04 -0.78 11.13
C ILE A 395 -3.33 0.05 11.19
N LEU A 396 -3.40 1.16 10.45
CA LEU A 396 -4.61 1.98 10.36
C LEU A 396 -5.81 1.19 9.81
N ALA A 397 -5.61 0.37 8.77
CA ALA A 397 -6.66 -0.49 8.22
C ALA A 397 -7.14 -1.54 9.24
N VAL A 398 -6.23 -2.11 10.03
CA VAL A 398 -6.59 -3.05 11.11
C VAL A 398 -7.35 -2.36 12.23
N VAL A 399 -6.94 -1.16 12.64
CA VAL A 399 -7.66 -0.35 13.63
C VAL A 399 -9.05 -0.01 13.10
N TRP A 400 -9.15 0.41 11.83
CA TRP A 400 -10.41 0.75 11.21
C TRP A 400 -11.38 -0.44 11.16
N THR A 401 -10.93 -1.60 10.68
CA THR A 401 -11.73 -2.84 10.67
C THR A 401 -12.08 -3.34 12.07
N SER A 402 -11.23 -3.09 13.06
CA SER A 402 -11.49 -3.43 14.47
C SER A 402 -12.61 -2.57 15.06
N VAL A 403 -12.59 -1.27 14.79
CA VAL A 403 -13.60 -0.32 15.29
C VAL A 403 -14.92 -0.43 14.51
N ALA A 404 -14.86 -0.73 13.21
CA ALA A 404 -16.02 -0.93 12.34
C ALA A 404 -16.79 -2.24 12.61
N ARG A 405 -16.42 -3.03 13.64
CA ARG A 405 -17.07 -4.32 13.99
C ARG A 405 -18.59 -4.25 14.08
N ARG A 406 -19.11 -3.22 14.76
CA ARG A 406 -20.55 -3.02 14.97
C ARG A 406 -21.30 -2.76 13.64
N GLU A 407 -20.57 -2.28 12.65
CA GLU A 407 -20.82 -2.28 11.19
C GLU A 407 -21.41 -3.56 10.62
N PHE A 408 -20.77 -4.66 11.03
CA PHE A 408 -20.93 -5.99 10.46
C PHE A 408 -21.59 -6.94 11.44
N ALA A 409 -21.72 -6.55 12.72
CA ALA A 409 -22.28 -7.37 13.76
C ALA A 409 -23.82 -7.37 13.68
N VAL A 410 -24.40 -8.56 13.77
CA VAL A 410 -25.86 -8.78 13.78
C VAL A 410 -26.49 -8.40 15.12
N VAL A 411 -25.67 -8.14 16.16
CA VAL A 411 -26.13 -7.87 17.52
C VAL A 411 -25.73 -6.44 17.91
N GLY A 412 -26.73 -5.63 18.28
CA GLY A 412 -26.52 -4.27 18.78
C GLY A 412 -25.72 -4.29 20.07
N GLU A 413 -24.47 -3.81 20.02
CA GLU A 413 -23.71 -3.52 21.22
C GLU A 413 -24.18 -2.17 21.81
N ASN A 414 -24.39 -2.12 23.13
CA ASN A 414 -24.81 -0.92 23.87
C ASN A 414 -24.03 0.35 23.45
N ASN A 415 -24.75 1.46 23.36
CA ASN A 415 -24.17 2.76 23.04
C ASN A 415 -23.11 3.15 24.07
N LEU A 416 -21.97 3.64 23.58
CA LEU A 416 -20.97 4.26 24.44
C LEU A 416 -21.62 5.48 25.12
N GLY A 417 -21.48 5.62 26.45
CA GLY A 417 -21.89 6.84 27.15
C GLY A 417 -21.10 8.07 26.67
N CYS A 418 -21.51 9.28 27.05
CA CYS A 418 -20.89 10.53 26.59
C CYS A 418 -19.36 10.55 26.73
N LEU A 419 -18.81 10.07 27.85
CA LEU A 419 -17.36 9.98 28.08
C LEU A 419 -16.68 9.04 27.06
N GLY A 420 -17.28 7.88 26.78
CA GLY A 420 -16.77 6.93 25.80
C GLY A 420 -16.81 7.47 24.37
N GLN A 421 -17.80 8.31 24.06
CA GLN A 421 -17.91 8.99 22.76
C GLN A 421 -16.81 10.05 22.58
N TRP A 422 -16.54 10.87 23.61
CA TRP A 422 -15.45 11.86 23.58
C TRP A 422 -14.06 11.23 23.53
N LEU A 423 -13.84 10.11 24.23
CA LEU A 423 -12.60 9.36 24.16
C LEU A 423 -12.32 8.81 22.76
N VAL A 424 -13.36 8.29 22.08
CA VAL A 424 -13.25 7.85 20.68
C VAL A 424 -12.83 8.99 19.77
N VAL A 425 -13.43 10.17 19.94
CA VAL A 425 -13.14 11.36 19.12
C VAL A 425 -11.73 11.87 19.35
N GLY A 426 -11.29 11.91 20.61
CA GLY A 426 -9.89 12.22 20.94
C GLY A 426 -8.92 11.27 20.26
N THR A 427 -9.21 9.96 20.27
CA THR A 427 -8.32 8.97 19.67
C THR A 427 -8.31 9.10 18.16
N CYS A 428 -9.46 9.35 17.53
CA CYS A 428 -9.53 9.65 16.10
C CYS A 428 -8.75 10.91 15.72
N PHE A 429 -8.80 11.96 16.53
CA PHE A 429 -8.07 13.19 16.28
C PHE A 429 -6.56 13.02 16.42
N PHE A 430 -6.09 12.26 17.43
CA PHE A 430 -4.68 11.94 17.57
C PHE A 430 -4.17 11.01 16.47
N VAL A 431 -4.96 10.01 16.08
CA VAL A 431 -4.64 9.15 14.92
C VAL A 431 -4.58 9.98 13.63
N TYR A 432 -5.47 10.97 13.48
CA TYR A 432 -5.47 11.88 12.35
C TYR A 432 -4.20 12.74 12.29
N LEU A 433 -3.84 13.41 13.40
CA LEU A 433 -2.62 14.21 13.46
C LEU A 433 -1.36 13.36 13.28
N ALA A 434 -1.34 12.14 13.83
CA ALA A 434 -0.27 11.18 13.62
C ALA A 434 -0.17 10.77 12.15
N ALA A 435 -1.29 10.48 11.49
CA ALA A 435 -1.32 10.13 10.06
C ALA A 435 -0.81 11.28 9.19
N PHE A 436 -1.20 12.52 9.48
CA PHE A 436 -0.72 13.69 8.73
C PHE A 436 0.81 13.84 8.82
N ALA A 437 1.38 13.72 10.02
CA ALA A 437 2.83 13.75 10.22
C ALA A 437 3.54 12.55 9.59
N PHE A 438 2.89 11.40 9.57
CA PHE A 438 3.42 10.18 8.98
C PHE A 438 3.49 10.23 7.46
N PHE A 439 2.46 10.78 6.81
CA PHE A 439 2.43 10.98 5.36
C PHE A 439 3.22 12.22 4.89
N SER A 440 3.72 13.06 5.80
CA SER A 440 4.55 14.22 5.48
C SER A 440 6.06 13.93 5.50
N VAL A 441 6.47 12.66 5.55
CA VAL A 441 7.90 12.25 5.55
C VAL A 441 8.52 12.51 4.15
N PRO A 442 9.68 13.20 4.06
CA PRO A 442 10.07 14.07 2.93
C PRO A 442 10.81 13.36 1.80
N THR A 443 10.50 12.09 1.57
CA THR A 443 11.18 11.28 0.55
C THR A 443 10.19 10.67 -0.44
N PHE A 444 8.92 10.97 -0.25
CA PHE A 444 7.93 10.79 -1.30
C PHE A 444 8.04 11.97 -2.26
N PRO A 445 8.33 11.75 -3.55
CA PRO A 445 8.40 12.83 -4.55
C PRO A 445 7.06 13.56 -4.74
N GLU A 446 5.99 13.09 -4.09
CA GLU A 446 4.59 13.45 -4.34
C GLU A 446 4.13 14.75 -3.68
N VAL A 447 4.81 15.25 -2.62
CA VAL A 447 4.47 16.53 -1.96
C VAL A 447 5.70 17.14 -1.28
N GLU A 448 5.88 18.47 -1.37
CA GLU A 448 6.76 19.15 -0.42
C GLU A 448 6.22 18.92 1.01
N PRO A 449 7.03 18.35 1.91
CA PRO A 449 6.59 18.02 3.26
C PRO A 449 6.26 19.31 4.05
N ASN A 450 5.04 19.44 4.55
CA ASN A 450 4.72 20.51 5.51
C ASN A 450 5.56 20.40 6.80
N ILE A 451 6.04 19.20 7.14
CA ILE A 451 6.98 18.93 8.23
C ILE A 451 8.06 17.98 7.70
N PRO A 452 9.26 18.47 7.32
CA PRO A 452 10.31 17.61 6.78
C PRO A 452 10.85 16.64 7.86
N PHE A 453 11.23 15.45 7.41
CA PHE A 453 11.89 14.42 8.20
C PHE A 453 13.18 13.87 7.57
N THR A 454 14.30 14.19 8.19
CA THR A 454 15.62 13.62 7.87
C THR A 454 16.18 13.05 9.15
N GLY A 455 16.32 11.72 9.19
CA GLY A 455 16.88 11.00 10.33
C GLY A 455 18.39 11.19 10.48
N GLY A 456 18.94 10.68 11.57
CA GLY A 456 20.39 10.67 11.79
C GLY A 456 20.93 11.73 12.76
N ILE A 457 20.21 11.99 13.87
CA ILE A 457 20.66 12.91 14.92
C ILE A 457 22.07 12.54 15.45
N ALA A 458 22.30 11.26 15.70
CA ALA A 458 23.57 10.75 16.23
C ALA A 458 24.51 10.25 15.13
N VAL A 459 23.95 9.64 14.08
CA VAL A 459 24.70 9.16 12.91
C VAL A 459 24.17 9.85 11.67
N GLN A 460 24.92 10.82 11.17
CA GLN A 460 24.50 11.69 10.08
C GLN A 460 24.27 10.94 8.76
N PRO A 461 23.29 11.39 7.95
CA PRO A 461 23.06 10.84 6.63
C PRO A 461 24.25 11.08 5.69
N LEU A 462 24.43 10.20 4.71
CA LEU A 462 25.40 10.43 3.65
C LEU A 462 24.97 11.60 2.75
N PRO A 463 25.94 12.30 2.13
CA PRO A 463 25.66 13.21 1.03
C PRO A 463 24.86 12.55 -0.09
N THR A 464 23.82 13.24 -0.57
CA THR A 464 22.97 12.81 -1.68
C THR A 464 23.70 12.87 -3.03
N ALA A 465 24.72 13.74 -3.16
CA ALA A 465 25.59 13.83 -4.33
C ALA A 465 27.06 14.02 -3.94
N PRO A 466 28.02 13.57 -4.79
CA PRO A 466 29.44 13.83 -4.57
C PRO A 466 29.72 15.33 -4.47
N GLY A 467 30.37 15.76 -3.38
CA GLY A 467 30.74 17.16 -3.16
C GLY A 467 29.65 18.04 -2.53
N GLN A 468 28.46 17.50 -2.25
CA GLN A 468 27.42 18.22 -1.49
C GLN A 468 27.54 17.96 0.02
N PRO A 469 27.13 18.93 0.87
CA PRO A 469 27.00 18.68 2.29
C PRO A 469 25.90 17.63 2.56
N PRO A 470 26.01 16.86 3.65
CA PRO A 470 24.96 15.94 4.05
C PRO A 470 23.65 16.70 4.34
N PRO A 471 22.48 16.06 4.11
CA PRO A 471 21.18 16.67 4.39
C PRO A 471 21.08 17.18 5.83
N ILE A 472 20.46 18.34 6.02
CA ILE A 472 20.18 18.88 7.36
C ILE A 472 19.20 17.93 8.05
N VAL A 473 19.58 17.42 9.23
CA VAL A 473 18.76 16.53 10.06
C VAL A 473 17.57 17.29 10.65
N ASN A 474 16.37 16.76 10.51
CA ASN A 474 15.14 17.31 11.05
C ASN A 474 14.23 16.17 11.52
N PRO A 475 14.09 15.92 12.83
CA PRO A 475 13.27 14.82 13.35
C PRO A 475 11.78 15.20 13.52
N GLY A 476 11.34 16.39 13.10
CA GLY A 476 10.06 16.99 13.48
C GLY A 476 8.83 16.10 13.22
N ALA A 477 8.74 15.48 12.04
CA ALA A 477 7.60 14.64 11.70
C ALA A 477 7.53 13.39 12.60
N MET A 478 8.68 12.80 12.94
CA MET A 478 8.74 11.59 13.78
C MET A 478 8.40 11.87 15.24
N VAL A 479 8.83 13.02 15.76
CA VAL A 479 8.45 13.48 17.10
C VAL A 479 6.94 13.63 17.18
N MET A 480 6.32 14.24 16.16
CA MET A 480 4.87 14.39 16.10
C MET A 480 4.15 13.03 16.01
N VAL A 481 4.62 12.09 15.18
CA VAL A 481 4.04 10.73 15.12
C VAL A 481 4.15 10.01 16.47
N ALA A 482 5.32 10.07 17.12
CA ALA A 482 5.55 9.41 18.41
C ALA A 482 4.65 9.98 19.51
N VAL A 483 4.57 11.31 19.64
CA VAL A 483 3.75 11.97 20.66
C VAL A 483 2.26 11.67 20.44
N MET A 484 1.77 11.83 19.20
CA MET A 484 0.36 11.59 18.89
C MET A 484 0.00 10.10 19.03
N GLY A 485 0.91 9.18 18.65
CA GLY A 485 0.74 7.74 18.83
C GLY A 485 0.66 7.34 20.31
N ILE A 486 1.51 7.89 21.17
CA ILE A 486 1.48 7.65 22.63
C ILE A 486 0.15 8.16 23.22
N LEU A 487 -0.27 9.37 22.86
CA LEU A 487 -1.55 9.95 23.32
C LEU A 487 -2.75 9.10 22.87
N ALA A 488 -2.74 8.61 21.63
CA ALA A 488 -3.75 7.70 21.11
C ALA A 488 -3.77 6.36 21.86
N ALA A 489 -2.61 5.78 22.16
CA ALA A 489 -2.49 4.52 22.91
C ALA A 489 -3.00 4.66 24.35
N ILE A 490 -2.68 5.77 25.02
CA ILE A 490 -3.18 6.08 26.36
C ILE A 490 -4.71 6.17 26.35
N GLN A 491 -5.29 6.89 25.39
CA GLN A 491 -6.74 6.98 25.27
C GLN A 491 -7.41 5.64 24.92
N PHE A 492 -6.77 4.82 24.08
CA PHE A 492 -7.26 3.48 23.77
C PHE A 492 -7.23 2.54 24.99
N TYR A 493 -6.22 2.66 25.84
CA TYR A 493 -6.18 1.96 27.12
C TYR A 493 -7.35 2.36 28.03
N PHE A 494 -7.67 3.67 28.13
CA PHE A 494 -8.85 4.12 28.88
C PHE A 494 -10.17 3.61 28.26
N LEU A 495 -10.30 3.56 26.93
CA LEU A 495 -11.46 3.02 26.23
C LEU A 495 -11.68 1.53 26.51
N THR A 496 -10.61 0.73 26.50
CA THR A 496 -10.68 -0.71 26.73
C THR A 496 -10.94 -1.05 28.20
N ARG A 497 -10.37 -0.29 29.14
CA ARG A 497 -10.59 -0.48 30.58
C ARG A 497 -11.98 -0.05 31.04
N ASN A 498 -12.49 1.07 30.52
CA ASN A 498 -13.79 1.62 30.95
C ASN A 498 -15.00 0.90 30.34
N ARG A 499 -14.82 0.05 29.31
CA ARG A 499 -15.87 -0.87 28.83
C ARG A 499 -16.32 -1.92 29.86
N TYR A 500 -15.56 -2.12 30.94
CA TYR A 500 -15.89 -3.10 32.00
C TYR A 500 -16.47 -2.45 33.27
N LYS A 501 -16.75 -1.14 33.28
CA LYS A 501 -17.26 -0.43 34.47
C LYS A 501 -18.46 0.49 34.23
N VAL A 502 -19.12 0.45 33.07
CA VAL A 502 -20.34 1.24 32.81
C VAL A 502 -21.48 0.34 32.41
#